data_AF-A0A1V6GQX7-F1
#
_entry.id   AF-A0A1V6GQX7-F1
#
_cell.length_a   1.000
_cell.length_b   1.000
_cell.length_c   1.000
_cell.angle_alpha   90.00
_cell.angle_beta   90.00
_cell.angle_gamma   90.00
#
_symmetry.space_group_name_H-M   'P 1'
#
loop_
_entity.id
_entity.type
_entity.pdbx_description
1 polymer ?
#
loop_
_entity_poly.entity_id
_entity_poly.type
_entity_poly.pdbx_seq_one_letter_code
_entity_poly.pdbx_strand_id
1 'polypeptide(L)'
;MPLSKKAFGEAMAILGTYYDKIDATLGDTIKTKAWYSALQDMEDDELRAAVNDYVKTGKFAPMPADLWDRVRTMREAQHPELTAEEAWGIVYRDISRYGYYSEPTYDDWKLEAAKNSIGWETLCDLKENTLMATRAHFLRIYGSFTQREKIAAASDNPMAKAFVNNLVTQLTGKKALKELEGNHDH
;
A
#
# COMPACT_ATOMS: atom_id res chain seq x y z
N MET A 1 7.16 -7.02 -15.11
CA MET A 1 6.72 -7.62 -16.41
C MET A 1 5.53 -8.52 -16.14
N PRO A 2 4.53 -8.59 -17.04
CA PRO A 2 3.36 -9.44 -16.83
C PRO A 2 3.74 -10.93 -16.83
N LEU A 3 2.96 -11.75 -16.11
CA LEU A 3 3.22 -13.18 -15.94
C LEU A 3 3.37 -13.90 -17.28
N SER A 4 4.51 -14.57 -17.48
CA SER A 4 4.78 -15.40 -18.64
C SER A 4 4.13 -16.78 -18.49
N LYS A 5 3.59 -17.32 -19.59
CA LYS A 5 3.03 -18.69 -19.62
C LYS A 5 4.04 -19.75 -19.19
N LYS A 6 5.33 -19.50 -19.45
CA LYS A 6 6.43 -20.37 -19.03
C LYS A 6 6.58 -20.38 -17.51
N ALA A 7 6.68 -19.20 -16.89
CA ALA A 7 6.79 -19.09 -15.43
C ALA A 7 5.57 -19.67 -14.73
N PHE A 8 4.37 -19.45 -15.27
CA PHE A 8 3.15 -20.08 -14.77
C PHE A 8 3.22 -21.61 -14.83
N GLY A 9 3.63 -22.19 -15.97
CA GLY A 9 3.74 -23.64 -16.11
C GLY A 9 4.76 -24.25 -15.14
N GLU A 10 5.91 -23.61 -14.96
CA GLU A 10 6.93 -24.00 -13.98
C GLU A 10 6.38 -23.97 -12.55
N ALA A 11 5.72 -22.88 -12.16
CA ALA A 11 5.14 -22.70 -10.83
C ALA A 11 4.05 -23.74 -10.51
N MET A 12 3.16 -24.00 -11.48
CA MET A 12 2.09 -24.99 -11.31
C MET A 12 2.64 -26.42 -11.29
N ALA A 13 3.69 -26.73 -12.05
CA ALA A 13 4.34 -28.03 -11.98
C ALA A 13 4.97 -28.27 -10.60
N ILE A 14 5.62 -27.26 -10.02
CA ILE A 14 6.15 -27.34 -8.65
C ILE A 14 5.01 -27.63 -7.66
N LEU A 15 3.90 -26.91 -7.73
CA LEU A 15 2.74 -27.19 -6.88
C LEU A 15 2.17 -28.60 -7.09
N GLY A 16 2.11 -29.08 -8.33
CA GLY A 16 1.67 -30.44 -8.68
C GLY A 16 2.53 -31.53 -8.04
N THR A 17 3.83 -31.31 -7.84
CA THR A 17 4.71 -32.30 -7.17
C THR A 17 4.38 -32.52 -5.69
N TYR A 18 3.81 -31.51 -5.01
CA TYR A 18 3.47 -31.59 -3.59
C TYR A 18 1.98 -31.84 -3.35
N TYR A 19 1.12 -31.50 -4.33
CA TYR A 19 -0.34 -31.54 -4.18
C TYR A 19 -1.01 -32.20 -5.40
N ASP A 20 -1.43 -33.46 -5.27
CA ASP A 20 -2.08 -34.23 -6.34
C ASP A 20 -3.30 -33.54 -6.97
N LYS A 21 -4.03 -32.74 -6.18
CA LYS A 21 -5.18 -31.97 -6.67
C LYS A 21 -4.79 -30.91 -7.71
N ILE A 22 -3.56 -30.37 -7.62
CA ILE A 22 -3.01 -29.41 -8.56
C ILE A 22 -2.49 -30.11 -9.82
N ASP A 23 -1.92 -31.30 -9.68
CA ASP A 23 -1.54 -32.10 -10.86
C ASP A 23 -2.78 -32.44 -11.73
N ALA A 24 -3.90 -32.76 -11.08
CA ALA A 24 -5.18 -32.96 -11.76
C ALA A 24 -5.74 -31.69 -12.43
N THR A 25 -5.35 -30.48 -12.02
CA THR A 25 -5.77 -29.24 -12.69
C THR A 25 -4.95 -28.94 -13.94
N LEU A 26 -3.69 -29.38 -14.02
CA LEU A 26 -2.83 -29.26 -15.19
C LEU A 26 -3.32 -30.10 -16.39
N GLY A 27 -3.96 -31.24 -16.12
CA GLY A 27 -4.55 -32.09 -17.15
C GLY A 27 -5.83 -31.51 -17.79
N ASP A 28 -6.44 -30.50 -17.17
CA ASP A 28 -7.69 -29.88 -17.62
C ASP A 28 -7.42 -28.48 -18.19
N THR A 29 -7.70 -28.30 -19.48
CA THR A 29 -7.48 -27.04 -20.20
C THR A 29 -8.31 -25.88 -19.64
N ILE A 30 -9.52 -26.15 -19.12
CA ILE A 30 -10.40 -25.11 -18.57
C ILE A 30 -9.85 -24.66 -17.21
N LYS A 31 -9.48 -25.61 -16.34
CA LYS A 31 -8.92 -25.29 -15.01
C LYS A 31 -7.59 -24.55 -15.13
N THR A 32 -6.72 -24.99 -16.03
CA THR A 32 -5.43 -24.34 -16.28
C THR A 32 -5.61 -22.89 -16.76
N LYS A 33 -6.55 -22.64 -17.69
CA LYS A 33 -6.86 -21.29 -18.15
C LYS A 33 -7.45 -20.41 -17.05
N ALA A 34 -8.33 -20.96 -16.21
CA ALA A 34 -8.91 -20.23 -15.09
C ALA A 34 -7.84 -19.81 -14.07
N TRP A 35 -6.92 -20.72 -13.75
CA TRP A 35 -5.78 -20.42 -12.87
C TRP A 35 -4.86 -19.36 -13.46
N TYR A 36 -4.51 -19.46 -14.74
CA TYR A 36 -3.70 -18.45 -15.41
C TYR A 36 -4.38 -17.08 -15.37
N SER A 37 -5.68 -17.03 -15.71
CA SER A 37 -6.44 -15.77 -15.68
C SER A 37 -6.53 -15.15 -14.29
N ALA A 38 -6.51 -15.95 -13.23
CA ALA A 38 -6.55 -15.48 -11.85
C ALA A 38 -5.20 -14.96 -11.33
N LEU A 39 -4.09 -15.34 -11.98
CA LEU A 39 -2.72 -15.02 -11.54
C LEU A 39 -1.97 -14.11 -12.52
N GLN A 40 -2.54 -13.82 -13.71
CA GLN A 40 -1.85 -13.09 -14.79
C GLN A 40 -1.37 -11.68 -14.42
N ASP A 41 -1.95 -11.07 -13.39
CA ASP A 41 -1.58 -9.74 -12.88
C ASP A 41 -0.38 -9.76 -11.92
N MET A 42 0.19 -10.95 -11.63
CA MET A 42 1.45 -11.09 -10.91
C MET A 42 2.65 -10.95 -11.86
N GLU A 43 3.81 -10.59 -11.32
CA GLU A 43 5.08 -10.74 -12.03
C GLU A 43 5.64 -12.16 -11.89
N ASP A 44 6.50 -12.57 -12.83
CA ASP A 44 7.14 -13.90 -12.83
C ASP A 44 7.84 -14.23 -11.50
N ASP A 45 8.56 -13.25 -10.96
CA ASP A 45 9.33 -13.42 -9.72
C ASP A 45 8.42 -13.46 -8.48
N GLU A 46 7.30 -12.73 -8.51
CA GLU A 46 6.30 -12.76 -7.45
C GLU A 46 5.63 -14.12 -7.35
N LEU A 47 5.21 -14.71 -8.48
CA LEU A 47 4.61 -16.04 -8.48
C LEU A 47 5.59 -17.10 -8.01
N ARG A 48 6.84 -17.06 -8.48
CA ARG A 48 7.88 -18.00 -8.05
C ARG A 48 8.15 -17.91 -6.54
N ALA A 49 8.26 -16.70 -6.02
CA ALA A 49 8.46 -16.47 -4.60
C ALA A 49 7.26 -16.97 -3.78
N ALA A 50 6.04 -16.65 -4.20
CA ALA A 50 4.81 -17.07 -3.54
C ALA A 50 4.66 -18.60 -3.48
N VAL A 51 4.94 -19.30 -4.58
CA VAL A 51 4.90 -20.77 -4.62
C VAL A 51 5.96 -21.36 -3.69
N ASN A 52 7.21 -20.86 -3.74
CA ASN A 52 8.29 -21.38 -2.90
C ASN A 52 8.05 -21.13 -1.40
N ASP A 53 7.41 -20.01 -1.04
CA ASP A 53 7.00 -19.74 0.34
C ASP A 53 5.81 -20.63 0.76
N TYR A 54 4.84 -20.82 -0.14
CA TYR A 54 3.66 -21.63 0.15
C TYR A 54 4.03 -23.09 0.39
N VAL A 55 4.86 -23.72 -0.45
CA VAL A 55 5.23 -25.15 -0.26
C VAL A 55 5.95 -25.42 1.07
N LYS A 56 6.58 -24.41 1.67
CA LYS A 56 7.23 -24.52 2.99
C LYS A 56 6.25 -24.48 4.16
N THR A 57 5.08 -23.88 3.98
CA THR A 57 4.14 -23.56 5.07
C THR A 57 2.75 -24.18 4.90
N GLY A 58 2.35 -24.44 3.65
CA GLY A 58 1.04 -24.92 3.25
C GLY A 58 0.89 -26.43 3.43
N LYS A 59 -0.07 -26.84 4.26
CA LYS A 59 -0.41 -28.25 4.48
C LYS A 59 -1.42 -28.80 3.46
N PHE A 60 -2.10 -27.92 2.73
CA PHE A 60 -3.17 -28.25 1.80
C PHE A 60 -2.87 -27.66 0.43
N ALA A 61 -3.56 -28.17 -0.60
CA ALA A 61 -3.45 -27.63 -1.94
C ALA A 61 -3.87 -26.15 -1.96
N PRO A 62 -3.05 -25.23 -2.49
CA PRO A 62 -3.38 -23.81 -2.53
C PRO A 62 -4.55 -23.54 -3.47
N MET A 63 -5.26 -22.46 -3.18
CA MET A 63 -6.13 -21.74 -4.11
C MET A 63 -5.36 -20.53 -4.67
N PRO A 64 -5.77 -19.96 -5.83
CA PRO A 64 -5.13 -18.75 -6.36
C PRO A 64 -5.08 -17.59 -5.35
N ALA A 65 -6.09 -17.48 -4.49
CA ALA A 65 -6.15 -16.48 -3.42
C ALA A 65 -5.00 -16.62 -2.41
N ASP A 66 -4.59 -17.85 -2.09
CA ASP A 66 -3.50 -18.10 -1.15
C ASP A 66 -2.16 -17.60 -1.69
N LEU A 67 -1.96 -17.70 -3.01
CA LEU A 67 -0.76 -17.16 -3.66
C LEU A 67 -0.79 -15.62 -3.67
N TRP A 68 -1.95 -15.03 -3.91
CA TRP A 68 -2.14 -13.58 -3.80
C TRP A 68 -1.85 -13.05 -2.40
N ASP A 69 -2.24 -13.79 -1.34
CA ASP A 69 -1.89 -13.42 0.03
C ASP A 69 -0.37 -13.32 0.23
N ARG A 70 0.39 -14.29 -0.29
CA ARG A 70 1.86 -14.26 -0.21
C ARG A 70 2.46 -13.10 -0.98
N VAL A 71 2.01 -12.88 -2.22
CA VAL A 71 2.47 -11.75 -3.03
C VAL A 71 2.16 -10.42 -2.34
N ARG A 72 0.96 -10.26 -1.76
CA ARG A 72 0.61 -9.05 -0.99
C ARG A 72 1.54 -8.83 0.19
N THR A 73 1.80 -9.86 1.00
CA THR A 73 2.75 -9.76 2.11
C THR A 73 4.16 -9.40 1.64
N MET A 74 4.61 -9.94 0.50
CA MET A 74 5.92 -9.60 -0.08
C MET A 74 5.98 -8.15 -0.55
N ARG A 75 4.94 -7.65 -1.23
CA ARG A 75 4.82 -6.25 -1.65
C ARG A 75 4.80 -5.30 -0.45
N GLU A 76 4.05 -5.65 0.60
CA GLU A 76 4.01 -4.91 1.86
C GLU A 76 5.38 -4.87 2.54
N ALA A 77 6.14 -5.98 2.50
CA ALA A 77 7.49 -6.02 3.05
C ALA A 77 8.52 -5.19 2.25
N GLN A 78 8.32 -5.05 0.93
CA GLN A 78 9.18 -4.23 0.06
C GLN A 78 8.89 -2.72 0.19
N HIS A 79 7.64 -2.37 0.52
CA HIS A 79 7.22 -1.00 0.82
C HIS A 79 6.62 -0.95 2.23
N PRO A 80 7.47 -1.00 3.28
CA PRO A 80 6.97 -0.96 4.64
C PRO A 80 6.17 0.33 4.84
N GLU A 81 4.85 0.20 4.88
CA GLU A 81 3.99 1.31 5.21
C GLU A 81 4.36 1.79 6.61
N LEU A 82 4.55 3.10 6.76
CA LEU A 82 4.76 3.68 8.07
C LEU A 82 3.55 3.35 8.94
N THR A 83 3.80 2.83 10.14
CA THR A 83 2.79 2.83 11.19
C THR A 83 2.39 4.27 11.53
N ALA A 84 1.20 4.46 12.09
CA ALA A 84 0.75 5.80 12.48
C ALA A 84 1.74 6.46 13.46
N GLU A 85 2.34 5.66 14.33
CA GLU A 85 3.37 6.08 15.29
C GLU A 85 4.67 6.50 14.63
N GLU A 86 5.17 5.75 13.64
CA GLU A 86 6.37 6.10 12.89
C GLU A 86 6.16 7.38 12.07
N ALA A 87 5.00 7.49 11.42
CA ALA A 87 4.56 8.69 10.70
C ALA A 87 4.52 9.91 11.64
N TRP A 88 3.95 9.76 12.84
CA TRP A 88 3.98 10.81 13.86
C TRP A 88 5.41 11.17 14.28
N GLY A 89 6.28 10.16 14.47
CA GLY A 89 7.68 10.37 14.83
C GLY A 89 8.44 11.21 13.80
N ILE A 90 8.19 10.99 12.51
CA ILE A 90 8.76 11.80 11.42
C ILE A 90 8.29 13.25 11.56
N VAL A 91 6.98 13.50 11.64
CA VAL A 91 6.43 14.86 11.75
C VAL A 91 6.93 15.55 13.01
N TYR A 92 6.90 14.86 14.15
CA TYR A 92 7.32 15.42 15.43
C TYR A 92 8.79 15.83 15.45
N ARG A 93 9.67 15.00 14.87
CA ARG A 93 11.09 15.36 14.67
C ARG A 93 11.21 16.58 13.76
N ASP A 94 10.47 16.59 12.66
CA ASP A 94 10.60 17.62 11.64
C ASP A 94 10.07 18.99 12.11
N ILE A 95 9.12 19.03 13.05
CA ILE A 95 8.68 20.27 13.73
C ILE A 95 9.88 21.00 14.35
N SER A 96 10.73 20.27 15.08
CA SER A 96 11.92 20.85 15.71
C SER A 96 13.01 21.23 14.71
N ARG A 97 13.08 20.53 13.58
CA ARG A 97 14.11 20.72 12.56
C ARG A 97 13.84 21.93 11.67
N TYR A 98 12.59 22.10 11.25
CA TYR A 98 12.22 23.11 10.26
C TYR A 98 11.55 24.34 10.86
N GLY A 99 10.79 24.17 11.95
CA GLY A 99 10.06 25.26 12.60
C GLY A 99 9.01 25.93 11.71
N TYR A 100 8.49 27.06 12.18
CA TYR A 100 7.29 27.71 11.64
C TYR A 100 7.39 28.10 10.16
N TYR A 101 8.57 28.56 9.72
CA TYR A 101 8.75 29.17 8.39
C TYR A 101 9.17 28.20 7.29
N SER A 102 9.41 26.92 7.59
CA SER A 102 9.95 25.95 6.64
C SER A 102 9.14 24.66 6.59
N GLU A 103 7.84 24.75 6.29
CA GLU A 103 6.96 23.57 6.19
C GLU A 103 7.54 22.48 5.24
N PRO A 104 7.85 21.27 5.74
CA PRO A 104 8.35 20.18 4.89
C PRO A 104 7.22 19.55 4.06
N THR A 105 7.57 18.94 2.94
CA THR A 105 6.65 18.13 2.11
C THR A 105 7.05 16.66 2.14
N TYR A 106 6.08 15.76 2.25
CA TYR A 106 6.32 14.31 2.27
C TYR A 106 5.82 13.61 1.00
N ASP A 107 6.56 12.60 0.54
CA ASP A 107 6.16 11.76 -0.60
C ASP A 107 4.99 10.81 -0.25
N ASP A 108 4.91 10.38 1.01
CA ASP A 108 3.75 9.64 1.51
C ASP A 108 2.55 10.59 1.61
N TRP A 109 1.59 10.41 0.70
CA TRP A 109 0.40 11.26 0.63
C TRP A 109 -0.45 11.20 1.91
N LYS A 110 -0.44 10.08 2.65
CA LYS A 110 -1.19 9.89 3.90
C LYS A 110 -0.55 10.75 5.00
N LEU A 111 0.78 10.74 5.06
CA LEU A 111 1.58 11.56 5.97
C LEU A 111 1.36 13.05 5.68
N GLU A 112 1.48 13.44 4.42
CA GLU A 112 1.26 14.80 3.94
C GLU A 112 -0.17 15.28 4.24
N ALA A 113 -1.18 14.46 3.93
CA ALA A 113 -2.58 14.78 4.20
C ALA A 113 -2.87 14.88 5.71
N ALA A 114 -2.28 14.03 6.54
CA ALA A 114 -2.44 14.08 7.99
C ALA A 114 -1.80 15.35 8.59
N LYS A 115 -0.59 15.71 8.15
CA LYS A 115 0.05 17.00 8.49
C LYS A 115 -0.85 18.18 8.07
N ASN A 116 -1.30 18.20 6.82
CA ASN A 116 -2.10 19.29 6.25
C ASN A 116 -3.49 19.42 6.91
N SER A 117 -4.03 18.33 7.45
CA SER A 117 -5.31 18.32 8.16
C SER A 117 -5.22 18.98 9.54
N ILE A 118 -4.05 18.92 10.19
CA ILE A 118 -3.79 19.61 11.47
C ILE A 118 -3.28 21.03 11.22
N GLY A 119 -2.44 21.21 10.21
CA GLY A 119 -1.79 22.48 9.88
C GLY A 119 -0.41 22.60 10.53
N TRP A 120 0.58 23.02 9.72
CA TRP A 120 1.97 23.10 10.16
C TRP A 120 2.21 24.10 11.30
N GLU A 121 1.53 25.24 11.26
CA GLU A 121 1.61 26.26 12.32
C GLU A 121 1.10 25.70 13.66
N THR A 122 -0.03 24.99 13.65
CA THR A 122 -0.60 24.33 14.83
C THR A 122 0.32 23.23 15.36
N LEU A 123 1.03 22.53 14.48
CA LEU A 123 2.05 21.55 14.86
C LEU A 123 3.29 22.22 15.47
N CYS A 124 3.71 23.37 14.95
CA CYS A 124 4.83 24.13 15.52
C CYS A 124 4.49 24.74 16.90
N ASP A 125 3.23 25.10 17.14
CA ASP A 125 2.75 25.68 18.40
C ASP A 125 2.38 24.63 19.47
N LEU A 126 2.83 23.38 19.32
CA LEU A 126 2.55 22.30 20.26
C LEU A 126 3.12 22.62 21.66
N LYS A 127 2.27 22.42 22.66
CA LYS A 127 2.59 22.57 24.09
C LYS A 127 2.35 21.24 24.79
N GLU A 128 2.92 21.07 25.98
CA GLU A 128 2.81 19.81 26.74
C GLU A 128 1.35 19.39 26.98
N ASN A 129 0.46 20.35 27.21
CA ASN A 129 -0.97 20.10 27.41
C ASN A 129 -1.77 19.78 26.11
N THR A 130 -1.25 20.13 24.93
CA THR A 130 -1.90 19.85 23.64
C THR A 130 -1.26 18.69 22.89
N LEU A 131 -0.02 18.33 23.22
CA LEU A 131 0.79 17.32 22.54
C LEU A 131 0.08 15.97 22.43
N MET A 132 -0.44 15.44 23.54
CA MET A 132 -1.09 14.13 23.54
C MET A 132 -2.39 14.13 22.73
N ALA A 133 -3.17 15.21 22.80
CA ALA A 133 -4.40 15.35 22.03
C ALA A 133 -4.10 15.44 20.52
N THR A 134 -3.18 16.32 20.12
CA THR A 134 -2.79 16.48 18.71
C THR A 134 -2.19 15.20 18.15
N ARG A 135 -1.35 14.49 18.92
CA ARG A 135 -0.85 13.16 18.56
C ARG A 135 -2.02 12.19 18.31
N ALA A 136 -2.97 12.10 19.23
CA ALA A 136 -4.14 11.22 19.04
C ALA A 136 -4.96 11.60 17.81
N HIS A 137 -5.10 12.90 17.51
CA HIS A 137 -5.75 13.35 16.29
C HIS A 137 -4.99 12.96 15.03
N PHE A 138 -3.67 13.14 15.03
CA PHE A 138 -2.81 12.73 13.92
C PHE A 138 -2.92 11.23 13.63
N LEU A 139 -2.76 10.38 14.66
CA LEU A 139 -2.81 8.92 14.50
C LEU A 139 -4.15 8.47 13.91
N ARG A 140 -5.26 9.08 14.33
CA ARG A 140 -6.60 8.77 13.82
C ARG A 140 -6.77 9.18 12.36
N ILE A 141 -6.29 10.37 11.99
CA ILE A 141 -6.37 10.87 10.62
C ILE A 141 -5.53 9.99 9.70
N TYR A 142 -4.26 9.78 10.04
CA TYR A 142 -3.35 8.92 9.27
C TYR A 142 -3.90 7.50 9.14
N GLY A 143 -4.32 6.88 10.24
CA GLY A 143 -4.90 5.53 10.23
C GLY A 143 -6.17 5.43 9.37
N SER A 144 -6.98 6.50 9.30
CA SER A 144 -8.14 6.52 8.40
C SER A 144 -7.76 6.51 6.91
N PHE A 145 -6.64 7.15 6.54
CA PHE A 145 -6.13 7.13 5.18
C PHE A 145 -5.49 5.78 4.83
N THR A 146 -4.68 5.22 5.73
CA THR A 146 -4.12 3.87 5.59
C THR A 146 -5.23 2.83 5.41
N GLN A 147 -6.29 2.88 6.21
CA GLN A 147 -7.40 1.94 6.09
C GLN A 147 -8.14 2.10 4.76
N ARG A 148 -8.35 3.33 4.28
CA ARG A 148 -8.98 3.59 2.97
C ARG A 148 -8.14 3.04 1.82
N GLU A 149 -6.83 3.23 1.86
CA GLU A 149 -5.91 2.68 0.84
C GLU A 149 -5.93 1.16 0.85
N LYS A 150 -5.88 0.52 2.03
CA LYS A 150 -6.00 -0.94 2.16
C LYS A 150 -7.30 -1.49 1.60
N ILE A 151 -8.44 -0.84 1.90
CA ILE A 151 -9.74 -1.24 1.36
C ILE A 151 -9.78 -1.08 -0.17
N ALA A 152 -9.24 0.01 -0.70
CA ALA A 152 -9.18 0.25 -2.14
C ALA A 152 -8.20 -0.66 -2.88
N ALA A 153 -7.13 -1.12 -2.22
CA ALA A 153 -6.20 -2.10 -2.76
C ALA A 153 -6.77 -3.53 -2.73
N ALA A 154 -7.49 -3.88 -1.65
CA ALA A 154 -8.09 -5.21 -1.48
C ALA A 154 -9.35 -5.41 -2.33
N SER A 155 -10.14 -4.35 -2.54
CA SER A 155 -11.21 -4.36 -3.54
C SER A 155 -10.58 -4.07 -4.89
N ASP A 156 -10.56 -5.04 -5.81
CA ASP A 156 -10.14 -4.79 -7.19
C ASP A 156 -11.17 -3.96 -7.98
N ASN A 157 -11.76 -2.95 -7.32
CA ASN A 157 -12.78 -2.07 -7.83
C ASN A 157 -12.10 -0.80 -8.39
N PRO A 158 -12.14 -0.57 -9.72
CA PRO A 158 -11.53 0.61 -10.33
C PRO A 158 -12.09 1.93 -9.78
N MET A 159 -13.35 1.96 -9.34
CA MET A 159 -13.98 3.14 -8.76
C MET A 159 -13.42 3.48 -7.38
N ALA A 160 -13.09 2.47 -6.56
CA ALA A 160 -12.47 2.67 -5.26
C ALA A 160 -11.04 3.22 -5.40
N LYS A 161 -10.27 2.67 -6.35
CA LYS A 161 -8.92 3.15 -6.70
C LYS A 161 -8.96 4.59 -7.24
N ALA A 162 -9.89 4.91 -8.14
CA ALA A 162 -10.08 6.25 -8.69
C ALA A 162 -10.47 7.29 -7.61
N PHE A 163 -11.31 6.89 -6.64
CA PHE A 163 -11.70 7.75 -5.53
C PHE A 163 -10.51 8.10 -4.64
N VAL A 164 -9.68 7.11 -4.28
CA VAL A 164 -8.44 7.36 -3.52
C VAL A 164 -7.52 8.30 -4.29
N ASN A 165 -7.30 8.09 -5.59
CA ASN A 165 -6.46 8.96 -6.41
C ASN A 165 -6.98 10.41 -6.48
N ASN A 166 -8.30 10.60 -6.56
CA ASN A 166 -8.90 11.94 -6.50
C ASN A 166 -8.67 12.60 -5.14
N LEU A 167 -8.86 11.86 -4.04
CA LEU A 167 -8.57 12.33 -2.69
C LEU A 167 -7.09 12.71 -2.53
N VAL A 168 -6.16 11.88 -3.01
CA VAL A 168 -4.73 12.20 -3.02
C VAL A 168 -4.51 13.53 -3.73
N THR A 169 -5.10 13.72 -4.91
CA THR A 169 -4.96 14.94 -5.71
C THR A 169 -5.52 16.16 -4.97
N GLN A 170 -6.66 16.04 -4.27
CA GLN A 170 -7.25 17.15 -3.51
C GLN A 170 -6.45 17.50 -2.24
N LEU A 171 -5.98 16.49 -1.52
CA LEU A 171 -5.31 16.65 -0.22
C LEU A 171 -3.85 17.08 -0.38
N THR A 172 -3.19 16.65 -1.46
CA THR A 172 -1.86 17.13 -1.86
C THR A 172 -1.93 18.39 -2.73
N GLY A 173 -3.02 18.61 -3.47
CA GLY A 173 -3.25 19.74 -4.37
C GLY A 173 -3.45 21.10 -3.69
N LYS A 174 -3.59 21.15 -2.36
CA LYS A 174 -3.42 22.39 -1.58
C LYS A 174 -2.05 23.06 -1.86
N LYS A 175 -1.07 22.28 -2.34
CA LYS A 175 0.21 22.72 -2.89
C LYS A 175 0.08 23.70 -4.06
N ALA A 176 -0.85 23.48 -4.98
CA ALA A 176 -1.02 24.32 -6.18
C ALA A 176 -1.73 25.66 -5.90
N LEU A 177 -2.60 25.72 -4.88
CA LEU A 177 -3.31 26.94 -4.50
C LEU A 177 -2.39 27.94 -3.75
N LYS A 178 -1.52 27.46 -2.84
CA LYS A 178 -0.53 28.32 -2.15
C LYS A 178 0.50 28.93 -3.11
N GLU A 179 0.96 28.18 -4.13
CA GLU A 179 1.94 28.67 -5.13
C GLU A 179 1.35 29.73 -6.08
N LEU A 180 0.03 29.76 -6.28
CA LEU A 180 -0.66 30.79 -7.07
C LEU A 180 -0.95 32.07 -6.26
N GLU A 181 -1.23 31.94 -4.96
CA GLU A 181 -1.50 33.08 -4.07
C GLU A 181 -0.21 33.85 -3.70
N GLY A 182 0.95 33.18 -3.63
CA GLY A 182 2.24 33.81 -3.33
C GLY A 182 2.89 34.60 -4.47
N ASN A 183 2.30 34.58 -5.67
CA ASN A 183 2.89 35.18 -6.88
C ASN A 183 2.15 36.47 -7.34
N HIS A 184 1.36 37.09 -6.46
CA HIS A 184 0.56 38.28 -6.78
C HIS A 184 0.86 39.55 -5.97
N ASP A 185 1.89 39.55 -5.11
CA ASP A 185 2.34 40.75 -4.40
C ASP A 185 3.77 41.13 -4.83
N HIS A 186 3.85 41.91 -5.91
CA HIS A 186 4.99 42.76 -6.28
C HIS A 186 4.53 44.20 -6.48
#